data_AF-A0A924KHW8-F1
#
_entry.id   AF-A0A924KHW8-F1
#
_cell.length_a   1.000
_cell.length_b   1.000
_cell.length_c   1.000
_cell.angle_alpha   90.00
_cell.angle_beta   90.00
_cell.angle_gamma   90.00
#
_symmetry.space_group_name_H-M   'P 1'
#
loop_
_entity.id
_entity.type
_entity.pdbx_description
1 polymer ?
#
loop_
_entity_poly.entity_id
_entity_poly.type
_entity_poly.pdbx_seq_one_letter_code
_entity_poly.pdbx_strand_id
1 'polypeptide(L)'
;MAADSPVAVALARPVLGAKLPPEWAESLKNGQMAVESDVVTAVRLTQLLTAERNVKVAQSAQKWVVAYANPGGLLDGQVNQWRLAWQQVDLLWVG
;
A
#
# COMPACT_ATOMS: atom_id res chain seq x y z
N MET A 1 0.45 10.25 -15.36
CA MET A 1 -0.51 10.20 -14.24
C MET A 1 -1.17 11.57 -14.15
N ALA A 2 -2.44 11.69 -14.55
CA ALA A 2 -3.16 12.95 -14.49
C ALA A 2 -4.13 12.91 -13.30
N ALA A 3 -3.61 13.21 -12.13
CA ALA A 3 -4.39 13.63 -10.97
C ALA A 3 -3.43 14.47 -10.13
N ASP A 4 -3.69 15.78 -9.99
CA ASP A 4 -2.90 16.71 -9.15
C ASP A 4 -3.02 16.40 -7.64
N SER A 5 -3.50 15.20 -7.29
CA SER A 5 -3.67 14.76 -5.92
C SER A 5 -2.34 14.20 -5.38
N PRO A 6 -1.93 14.56 -4.17
CA PRO A 6 -0.73 14.02 -3.56
C PRO A 6 -0.87 12.50 -3.38
N VAL A 7 0.17 11.77 -3.75
CA VAL A 7 0.22 10.30 -3.64
C VAL A 7 1.21 9.88 -2.57
N ALA A 8 0.81 9.02 -1.64
CA ALA A 8 1.72 8.36 -0.72
C ALA A 8 1.85 6.87 -1.07
N VAL A 9 3.08 6.37 -1.14
CA VAL A 9 3.38 4.96 -1.44
C VAL A 9 4.12 4.32 -0.27
N ALA A 10 3.53 3.30 0.33
CA ALA A 10 4.18 2.53 1.38
C ALA A 10 4.90 1.29 0.81
N LEU A 11 6.18 1.12 1.17
CA LEU A 11 7.01 -0.03 0.82
C LEU A 11 7.09 -1.03 1.96
N ALA A 12 7.23 -2.32 1.62
CA ALA A 12 7.52 -3.41 2.56
C ALA A 12 9.04 -3.67 2.69
N ARG A 13 9.85 -2.68 2.34
CA ARG A 13 11.32 -2.70 2.33
C ARG A 13 11.84 -1.27 2.51
N PRO A 14 13.10 -1.07 2.94
CA PRO A 14 13.64 0.27 3.12
C PRO A 14 13.53 1.14 1.87
N VAL A 15 13.24 2.43 2.08
CA VAL A 15 13.32 3.45 1.01
C VAL A 15 14.75 3.58 0.53
N LEU A 16 15.72 3.55 1.46
CA LEU A 16 17.14 3.60 1.14
C LEU A 16 17.54 2.41 0.27
N GLY A 17 18.07 2.69 -0.92
CA GLY A 17 18.48 1.66 -1.87
C GLY A 17 17.32 0.97 -2.61
N ALA A 18 16.07 1.39 -2.40
CA ALA A 18 14.96 0.91 -3.21
C ALA A 18 15.11 1.39 -4.66
N LYS A 19 15.07 0.44 -5.60
CA LYS A 19 14.83 0.77 -7.01
C LYS A 19 13.36 1.15 -7.16
N LEU A 20 13.10 2.45 -7.19
CA LEU A 20 11.78 3.00 -7.49
C LEU A 20 11.55 3.01 -9.01
N PRO A 21 10.30 2.87 -9.48
CA PRO A 21 9.99 2.99 -10.89
C PRO A 21 10.44 4.35 -11.45
N PRO A 22 11.16 4.40 -12.59
CA PRO A 22 11.68 5.65 -13.15
C PRO A 22 10.60 6.71 -13.40
N GLU A 23 9.39 6.29 -13.74
CA GLU A 23 8.23 7.14 -13.98
C GLU A 23 7.76 7.90 -12.74
N TRP A 24 8.21 7.54 -11.52
CA TRP A 24 7.89 8.28 -10.29
C TRP A 24 8.82 9.46 -10.03
N ALA A 25 9.95 9.55 -10.73
CA ALA A 25 11.01 10.51 -10.43
C ALA A 25 10.53 11.98 -10.47
N GLU A 26 9.73 12.34 -11.47
CA GLU A 26 9.19 13.70 -11.61
C GLU A 26 8.22 14.04 -10.47
N SER A 27 7.27 13.16 -10.17
CA SER A 27 6.31 13.37 -9.08
C SER A 27 6.98 13.45 -7.71
N LEU A 28 8.03 12.65 -7.47
CA LEU A 28 8.84 12.73 -6.26
C LEU A 28 9.58 14.07 -6.17
N LYS A 29 10.23 14.48 -7.26
CA LYS A 29 10.96 15.75 -7.33
C LYS A 29 10.05 16.96 -7.11
N ASN A 30 8.83 16.90 -7.62
CA ASN A 30 7.85 17.98 -7.54
C ASN A 30 7.02 17.95 -6.24
N GLY A 31 7.29 17.03 -5.31
CA GLY A 31 6.55 16.90 -4.05
C GLY A 31 5.09 16.44 -4.21
N GLN A 32 4.74 15.90 -5.38
CA GLN A 32 3.41 15.34 -5.68
C GLN A 32 3.29 13.88 -5.22
N MET A 33 4.42 13.25 -4.89
CA MET A 33 4.50 11.90 -4.36
C MET A 33 5.42 11.83 -3.15
N ALA A 34 5.02 11.04 -2.16
CA ALA A 34 5.85 10.62 -1.03
C ALA A 34 5.99 9.09 -1.05
N VAL A 35 7.15 8.58 -0.65
CA VAL A 35 7.41 7.14 -0.49
C VAL A 35 7.86 6.92 0.95
N GLU A 36 7.17 6.02 1.65
CA GLU A 36 7.41 5.72 3.05
C GLU A 36 7.68 4.23 3.26
N SER A 37 8.38 3.91 4.34
CA SER A 37 8.63 2.56 4.82
C SER A 37 9.01 2.60 6.28
N ASP A 38 8.44 1.71 7.08
CA ASP A 38 8.91 1.48 8.45
C ASP A 38 9.99 0.42 8.55
N VAL A 39 10.28 -0.27 7.46
CA VAL A 39 11.45 -1.14 7.38
C VAL A 39 12.66 -0.26 7.16
N VAL A 40 13.59 -0.25 8.11
CA VAL A 40 14.83 0.56 8.06
C VAL A 40 16.04 -0.22 7.55
N THR A 41 16.02 -1.56 7.67
CA THR A 41 17.12 -2.44 7.30
C THR A 41 16.72 -3.34 6.15
N ALA A 42 17.62 -3.55 5.19
CA ALA A 42 17.38 -4.45 4.07
C ALA A 42 17.24 -5.89 4.59
N VAL A 43 16.03 -6.44 4.48
CA VAL A 43 15.69 -7.81 4.85
C VAL A 43 15.04 -8.51 3.67
N ARG A 44 15.05 -9.84 3.68
CA ARG A 44 14.32 -10.63 2.68
C ARG A 44 12.85 -10.26 2.74
N LEU A 45 12.25 -9.92 1.59
CA LEU A 45 10.82 -9.65 1.52
C LEU A 45 10.05 -10.93 1.85
N THR A 46 9.14 -10.83 2.81
CA THR A 46 8.27 -11.93 3.24
C THR A 46 6.80 -11.54 3.08
N GLN A 47 5.94 -12.56 3.10
CA GLN A 47 4.49 -12.35 3.17
C GLN A 47 4.09 -11.52 4.39
N LEU A 48 4.73 -11.75 5.54
CA LEU A 48 4.48 -11.01 6.78
C LEU A 48 4.79 -9.51 6.61
N LEU A 49 5.97 -9.15 6.09
CA LEU A 49 6.34 -7.75 5.88
C LEU A 49 5.39 -7.04 4.90
N THR A 50 4.92 -7.77 3.88
CA THR A 50 3.94 -7.24 2.93
C THR A 50 2.59 -7.01 3.58
N ALA A 51 2.15 -7.93 4.45
CA ALA A 51 0.91 -7.82 5.22
C ALA A 51 0.98 -6.67 6.24
N GLU A 52 2.10 -6.52 6.95
CA GLU A 52 2.33 -5.41 7.90
C GLU A 52 2.29 -4.06 7.19
N ARG A 53 2.92 -3.94 6.02
CA ARG A 53 2.80 -2.73 5.18
C ARG A 53 1.33 -2.43 4.84
N ASN A 54 0.56 -3.44 4.43
CA ASN A 54 -0.86 -3.26 4.10
C ASN A 54 -1.67 -2.75 5.31
N VAL A 55 -1.39 -3.27 6.52
CA VAL A 55 -2.04 -2.80 7.76
C VAL A 55 -1.78 -1.31 7.99
N LYS A 56 -0.58 -0.84 7.73
CA LYS A 56 -0.25 0.58 7.91
C LYS A 56 -0.93 1.48 6.90
N VAL A 57 -0.94 1.08 5.63
CA VAL A 57 -1.72 1.78 4.59
C VAL A 57 -3.19 1.86 5.00
N ALA A 58 -3.73 0.77 5.54
CA ALA A 58 -5.09 0.70 6.01
C ALA A 58 -5.36 1.65 7.20
N GLN A 59 -4.43 1.73 8.17
CA GLN A 59 -4.54 2.63 9.32
C GLN A 59 -4.48 4.12 8.95
N SER A 60 -3.71 4.47 7.92
CA SER A 60 -3.56 5.87 7.47
C SER A 60 -4.71 6.37 6.61
N ALA A 61 -5.57 5.48 6.11
CA ALA A 61 -6.62 5.81 5.15
C ALA A 61 -8.01 5.81 5.78
N GLN A 62 -8.82 6.82 5.45
CA GLN A 62 -10.20 6.95 5.94
C GLN A 62 -11.18 6.02 5.20
N LYS A 63 -10.85 5.68 3.95
CA LYS A 63 -11.61 4.79 3.08
C LYS A 63 -10.65 3.96 2.27
N TRP A 64 -11.04 2.72 1.97
CA TRP A 64 -10.24 1.86 1.13
C TRP A 64 -11.03 1.42 -0.08
N VAL A 65 -10.33 1.40 -1.21
CA VAL A 65 -10.82 0.85 -2.46
C VAL A 65 -9.90 -0.29 -2.83
N VAL A 66 -10.43 -1.49 -2.87
CA VAL A 66 -9.70 -2.68 -3.31
C VAL A 66 -10.29 -3.10 -4.64
N ALA A 67 -9.52 -2.89 -5.71
CA ALA A 67 -9.97 -3.27 -7.04
C ALA A 67 -10.15 -4.79 -7.17
N TYR A 68 -9.22 -5.55 -6.58
CA TYR A 68 -9.20 -7.00 -6.63
C TYR A 68 -8.39 -7.61 -5.48
N ALA A 69 -8.85 -8.75 -4.97
CA ALA A 69 -8.09 -9.62 -4.09
C ALA A 69 -8.34 -11.09 -4.49
N ASN A 70 -7.30 -11.91 -4.54
CA ASN A 70 -7.43 -13.35 -4.79
C ASN A 70 -8.24 -13.99 -3.64
N PRO A 71 -9.32 -14.76 -3.93
CA PRO A 71 -10.07 -15.47 -2.91
C PRO A 71 -9.17 -16.40 -2.08
N GLY A 72 -9.28 -16.33 -0.75
CA GLY A 72 -8.44 -17.10 0.18
C GLY A 72 -6.97 -16.64 0.24
N GLY A 73 -6.61 -15.60 -0.50
CA GLY A 73 -5.29 -14.98 -0.43
C GLY A 73 -5.10 -14.09 0.80
N LEU A 74 -3.86 -13.69 1.05
CA LEU A 74 -3.52 -12.84 2.19
C LEU A 74 -4.29 -11.51 2.21
N LEU A 75 -4.42 -10.86 1.04
CA LEU A 75 -5.15 -9.58 0.95
C LEU A 75 -6.65 -9.74 1.22
N ASP A 76 -7.26 -10.84 0.76
CA ASP A 76 -8.67 -11.15 1.02
C ASP A 76 -8.91 -11.35 2.52
N GLY A 77 -8.03 -12.11 3.20
CA GLY A 77 -8.05 -12.25 4.66
C GLY A 77 -7.94 -10.91 5.39
N GLN A 78 -7.03 -10.03 4.96
CA GLN A 78 -6.88 -8.69 5.55
C GLN A 78 -8.12 -7.82 5.33
N VAL A 79 -8.67 -7.79 4.11
CA VAL A 79 -9.90 -7.05 3.77
C VAL A 79 -11.08 -7.50 4.63
N ASN A 80 -11.20 -8.80 4.91
CA ASN A 80 -12.26 -9.31 5.79
C ASN A 80 -12.09 -8.85 7.24
N GLN A 81 -10.87 -8.86 7.79
CA GLN A 81 -10.59 -8.34 9.15
C GLN A 81 -10.91 -6.85 9.27
N TRP A 82 -10.52 -6.10 8.27
CA TRP A 82 -10.74 -4.67 8.09
C TRP A 82 -12.21 -4.27 8.03
N ARG A 83 -13.04 -5.05 7.32
CA ARG A 83 -14.50 -4.90 7.31
C ARG A 83 -15.12 -5.11 8.69
N LEU A 84 -14.63 -6.12 9.43
CA LEU A 84 -15.10 -6.41 10.79
C LEU A 84 -14.71 -5.31 11.79
N ALA A 85 -13.64 -4.58 11.53
CA ALA A 85 -13.17 -3.45 12.34
C ALA A 85 -13.92 -2.12 12.06
N TRP A 86 -15.06 -2.16 11.37
CA TRP A 86 -15.92 -1.01 11.04
C TRP A 86 -15.28 0.05 10.12
N GLN A 87 -14.26 -0.33 9.35
CA GLN A 87 -13.68 0.57 8.36
C GLN A 87 -14.42 0.44 7.01
N GLN A 88 -14.58 1.56 6.28
CA GLN A 88 -15.29 1.60 5.00
C GLN A 88 -14.42 1.00 3.88
N VAL A 89 -14.86 -0.13 3.32
CA VAL A 89 -14.13 -0.88 2.29
C VAL A 89 -15.00 -1.11 1.06
N ASP A 90 -14.66 -0.44 -0.04
CA ASP A 90 -15.28 -0.64 -1.34
C ASP A 90 -14.47 -1.68 -2.14
N LEU A 91 -15.05 -2.85 -2.40
CA LEU A 91 -14.49 -3.86 -3.30
C LEU A 91 -15.07 -3.66 -4.70
N LEU A 92 -14.23 -3.38 -5.69
CA LEU A 92 -14.70 -3.12 -7.06
C LEU A 92 -14.97 -4.40 -7.86
N TRP A 93 -14.46 -5.55 -7.41
CA TRP A 93 -14.74 -6.86 -8.01
C TRP A 93 -14.78 -7.97 -6.94
N VAL A 94 -15.82 -8.81 -7.01
CA VAL A 94 -15.96 -10.05 -6.23
C VAL A 94 -16.24 -11.15 -7.25
N GLY A 95 -15.29 -12.08 -7.40
CA GLY A 95 -15.44 -13.27 -8.23
C GLY A 95 -16.01 -14.43 -7.44
#